data_AF-A0A355Q964-F1
#
_entry.id   AF-A0A355Q964-F1
#
_cell.length_a   1.000
_cell.length_b   1.000
_cell.length_c   1.000
_cell.angle_alpha   90.00
_cell.angle_beta   90.00
_cell.angle_gamma   90.00
#
_symmetry.space_group_name_H-M   'P 1'
#
loop_
_entity.id
_entity.type
_entity.pdbx_description
1 polymer ?
#
loop_
_entity_poly.entity_id
_entity_poly.type
_entity_poly.pdbx_seq_one_letter_code
_entity_poly.pdbx_strand_id
1 'polypeptide(L)'
;FNVEQFQEGWEDRMQSLREKIKDPAAFISEERDLEMALLSYDLAIETHKRLSEVADTPYANVRKMASLNMVKAEMLSEAGRIDEAKSALKKVIEWLEPIFEQLDKVEIIKACLLLFRLKVYFKDFQGAGGLMKFMDNYDTEGKLDQESEEFKVLSVSQQALKKCYDDREEYSEEKLKTFHLPE
;
A
#
# COMPACT_ATOMS: atom_id res chain seq x y z
N PHE A 1 24.81 1.69 -2.25
CA PHE A 1 24.18 0.77 -1.29
C PHE A 1 25.23 0.36 -0.27
N ASN A 2 25.03 0.71 1.01
CA ASN A 2 25.95 0.37 2.09
C ASN A 2 25.45 -0.89 2.82
N VAL A 3 26.18 -1.99 2.65
CA VAL A 3 25.82 -3.30 3.20
C VAL A 3 25.94 -3.32 4.72
N GLU A 4 26.96 -2.69 5.28
CA GLU A 4 27.20 -2.66 6.73
C GLU A 4 26.08 -1.92 7.46
N GLN A 5 25.69 -0.75 6.92
CA GLN A 5 24.54 -0.01 7.43
C GLN A 5 23.25 -0.83 7.30
N PHE A 6 23.01 -1.50 6.18
CA PHE A 6 21.83 -2.35 6.06
C PHE A 6 21.79 -3.46 7.12
N GLN A 7 22.91 -4.18 7.31
CA GLN A 7 23.01 -5.32 8.21
C GLN A 7 22.87 -4.96 9.69
N GLU A 8 23.22 -3.73 10.07
CA GLU A 8 23.12 -3.27 11.46
C GLU A 8 21.68 -3.42 11.99
N GLY A 9 21.49 -4.31 12.96
CA GLY A 9 20.17 -4.61 13.57
C GLY A 9 19.17 -5.31 12.64
N TRP A 10 19.51 -5.61 11.38
CA TRP A 10 18.64 -6.35 10.49
C TRP A 10 18.56 -7.83 10.87
N GLU A 11 19.69 -8.46 11.20
CA GLU A 11 19.71 -9.88 11.58
C GLU A 11 18.86 -10.15 12.83
N ASP A 12 18.92 -9.31 13.87
CA ASP A 12 18.12 -9.49 15.07
C ASP A 12 16.61 -9.40 14.77
N ARG A 13 16.20 -8.42 13.94
CA ARG A 13 14.80 -8.27 13.52
C ARG A 13 14.34 -9.45 12.69
N MET A 14 15.16 -9.90 11.75
CA MET A 14 14.86 -11.06 10.91
C MET A 14 14.85 -12.36 11.70
N GLN A 15 15.72 -12.52 12.70
CA GLN A 15 15.79 -13.70 13.55
C GLN A 15 14.45 -13.93 14.25
N SER A 16 13.86 -12.89 14.84
CA SER A 16 12.57 -12.99 15.52
C SER A 16 11.42 -13.47 14.60
N LEU A 17 11.50 -13.18 13.29
CA LEU A 17 10.54 -13.65 12.30
C LEU A 17 10.89 -15.07 11.82
N ARG A 18 12.18 -15.37 11.61
CA ARG A 18 12.66 -16.70 11.21
C ARG A 18 12.35 -17.77 12.25
N GLU A 19 12.40 -17.43 13.54
CA GLU A 19 12.03 -18.35 14.63
C GLU A 19 10.55 -18.76 14.62
N LYS A 20 9.70 -18.01 13.90
CA LYS A 20 8.28 -18.38 13.69
C LYS A 20 8.11 -19.40 12.57
N ILE A 21 9.15 -19.65 11.77
CA ILE A 21 9.15 -20.68 10.72
C ILE A 21 9.25 -22.05 11.39
N LYS A 22 8.11 -22.72 11.56
CA LYS A 22 8.03 -24.04 12.19
C LYS A 22 8.51 -25.16 11.25
N ASP A 23 8.30 -24.99 9.95
CA ASP A 23 8.70 -25.93 8.91
C ASP A 23 9.27 -25.15 7.71
N PRO A 24 10.61 -25.12 7.54
CA PRO A 24 11.25 -24.45 6.41
C PRO A 24 10.84 -24.97 5.04
N ALA A 25 10.50 -26.27 4.91
CA ALA A 25 10.08 -26.85 3.64
C ALA A 25 8.65 -26.40 3.28
N ALA A 26 7.74 -26.37 4.26
CA ALA A 26 6.41 -25.81 4.06
C ALA A 26 6.45 -24.31 3.75
N PHE A 27 7.36 -23.55 4.37
CA PHE A 27 7.49 -22.10 4.15
C PHE A 27 7.81 -21.71 2.70
N ILE A 28 8.63 -22.51 2.01
CA ILE A 28 9.00 -22.27 0.60
C ILE A 28 8.08 -22.99 -0.41
N SER A 29 7.10 -23.75 0.08
CA SER A 29 6.17 -24.51 -0.76
C SER A 29 5.11 -23.62 -1.39
N GLU A 30 4.60 -24.03 -2.56
CA GLU A 30 3.41 -23.44 -3.18
C GLU A 30 2.13 -23.75 -2.39
N GLU A 31 2.12 -24.84 -1.63
CA GLU A 31 0.98 -25.27 -0.79
C GLU A 31 1.05 -24.72 0.65
N ARG A 32 1.81 -23.66 0.88
CA ARG A 32 1.97 -23.07 2.22
C ARG A 32 0.62 -22.62 2.78
N ASP A 33 0.42 -22.85 4.08
CA ASP A 33 -0.76 -22.35 4.78
C ASP A 33 -0.76 -20.83 4.90
N LEU A 34 -1.90 -20.27 5.35
CA LEU A 34 -2.05 -18.83 5.52
C LEU A 34 -0.97 -18.24 6.43
N GLU A 35 -0.62 -18.88 7.55
CA GLU A 35 0.35 -18.32 8.50
C GLU A 35 1.75 -18.23 7.90
N MET A 36 2.18 -19.27 7.18
CA MET A 36 3.46 -19.26 6.48
C MET A 36 3.48 -18.25 5.35
N ALA A 37 2.37 -18.10 4.64
CA ALA A 37 2.23 -17.09 3.60
C ALA A 37 2.30 -15.66 4.19
N LEU A 38 1.56 -15.37 5.26
CA LEU A 38 1.60 -14.08 5.96
C LEU A 38 3.01 -13.78 6.52
N LEU A 39 3.69 -14.79 7.07
CA LEU A 39 5.06 -14.65 7.58
C LEU A 39 6.04 -14.29 6.46
N SER A 40 5.85 -14.83 5.25
CA SER A 40 6.69 -14.48 4.10
C SER A 40 6.55 -13.00 3.71
N TYR A 41 5.33 -12.45 3.81
CA TYR A 41 5.10 -11.01 3.61
C TYR A 41 5.71 -10.18 4.74
N ASP A 42 5.65 -10.62 5.99
CA ASP A 42 6.28 -9.92 7.11
C ASP A 42 7.79 -9.82 6.96
N LEU A 43 8.45 -10.90 6.53
CA LEU A 43 9.88 -10.92 6.22
C LEU A 43 10.23 -9.96 5.08
N ALA A 44 9.42 -9.92 4.02
CA ALA A 44 9.61 -9.00 2.90
C ALA A 44 9.39 -7.53 3.31
N ILE A 45 8.36 -7.24 4.10
CA ILE A 45 8.06 -5.91 4.62
C ILE A 45 9.19 -5.42 5.52
N GLU A 46 9.70 -6.23 6.45
CA GLU A 46 10.80 -5.81 7.32
C GLU A 46 12.09 -5.58 6.53
N THR A 47 12.34 -6.37 5.49
CA THR A 47 13.47 -6.13 4.56
C THR A 47 13.34 -4.78 3.86
N HIS A 48 12.18 -4.47 3.28
CA HIS A 48 11.98 -3.17 2.62
C HIS A 48 11.97 -2.00 3.60
N LYS A 49 11.45 -2.21 4.81
CA LYS A 49 11.54 -1.22 5.89
C LYS A 49 12.99 -0.90 6.19
N ARG A 50 13.84 -1.92 6.37
CA ARG A 50 15.27 -1.69 6.59
C ARG A 50 15.93 -0.98 5.41
N LEU A 51 15.62 -1.40 4.18
CA LEU A 51 16.12 -0.71 2.97
C LEU A 51 15.68 0.76 2.92
N SER A 52 14.48 1.09 3.41
CA SER A 52 14.01 2.47 3.49
C SER A 52 14.73 3.30 4.57
N GLU A 53 15.11 2.69 5.69
CA GLU A 53 15.82 3.36 6.79
C GLU A 53 17.24 3.78 6.41
N VAL A 54 17.89 3.07 5.48
CA VAL A 54 19.29 3.27 5.09
C VAL A 54 19.48 3.85 3.69
N ALA A 55 18.40 4.07 2.94
CA ALA A 55 18.45 4.62 1.59
C ALA A 55 18.44 6.16 1.62
N ASP A 56 19.20 6.78 0.72
CA ASP A 56 19.14 8.22 0.47
C ASP A 56 17.74 8.67 0.00
N THR A 57 17.02 7.77 -0.68
CA THR A 57 15.65 7.97 -1.12
C THR A 57 14.78 6.76 -0.74
N PRO A 58 13.92 6.88 0.29
CA PRO A 58 13.23 5.73 0.86
C PRO A 58 11.99 5.30 0.05
N TYR A 59 11.51 6.15 -0.85
CA TYR A 59 10.14 6.10 -1.37
C TYR A 59 9.78 4.81 -2.11
N ALA A 60 10.70 4.27 -2.93
CA ALA A 60 10.45 3.02 -3.64
C ALA A 60 10.26 1.83 -2.69
N ASN A 61 11.03 1.79 -1.60
CA ASN A 61 10.91 0.75 -0.59
C ASN A 61 9.63 0.91 0.23
N VAL A 62 9.26 2.13 0.61
CA VAL A 62 8.00 2.41 1.31
C VAL A 62 6.79 2.02 0.45
N ARG A 63 6.80 2.34 -0.84
CA ARG A 63 5.76 1.88 -1.78
C ARG A 63 5.70 0.35 -1.86
N LYS A 64 6.85 -0.33 -1.84
CA LYS A 64 6.89 -1.79 -1.84
C LYS A 64 6.30 -2.37 -0.55
N MET A 65 6.61 -1.81 0.62
CA MET A 65 5.99 -2.18 1.89
C MET A 65 4.46 -2.03 1.82
N ALA A 66 3.97 -0.90 1.32
CA ALA A 66 2.54 -0.65 1.13
C ALA A 66 1.90 -1.71 0.24
N SER A 67 2.48 -2.02 -0.93
CA SER A 67 1.96 -3.05 -1.83
C SER A 67 1.93 -4.44 -1.19
N LEU A 68 3.01 -4.86 -0.51
CA LEU A 68 3.05 -6.15 0.18
C LEU A 68 1.99 -6.25 1.27
N ASN A 69 1.74 -5.15 1.99
CA ASN A 69 0.78 -5.12 3.07
C ASN A 69 -0.68 -5.01 2.60
N MET A 70 -0.92 -4.47 1.39
CA MET A 70 -2.21 -4.58 0.70
C MET A 70 -2.53 -6.05 0.38
N VAL A 71 -1.58 -6.79 -0.20
CA VAL A 71 -1.77 -8.23 -0.50
C VAL A 71 -1.98 -9.03 0.80
N LYS A 72 -1.24 -8.70 1.86
CA LYS A 72 -1.46 -9.28 3.20
C LYS A 72 -2.89 -9.02 3.70
N ALA A 73 -3.41 -7.80 3.51
CA ALA A 73 -4.77 -7.46 3.90
C ALA A 73 -5.82 -8.25 3.12
N GLU A 74 -5.60 -8.47 1.82
CA GLU A 74 -6.48 -9.31 0.98
C GLU A 74 -6.54 -10.74 1.50
N MET A 75 -5.40 -11.37 1.74
CA MET A 75 -5.33 -12.74 2.28
C MET A 75 -6.00 -12.88 3.65
N LEU A 76 -5.79 -11.90 4.53
CA LEU A 76 -6.45 -11.85 5.84
C LEU A 76 -7.96 -11.73 5.70
N SER A 77 -8.43 -10.90 4.75
CA SER A 77 -9.85 -10.72 4.49
C SER A 77 -10.50 -12.00 3.94
N GLU A 78 -9.85 -12.68 2.99
CA GLU A 78 -10.32 -13.95 2.43
C GLU A 78 -10.44 -15.04 3.51
N ALA A 79 -9.52 -15.02 4.47
CA ALA A 79 -9.54 -15.92 5.63
C ALA A 79 -10.55 -15.50 6.73
N GLY A 80 -11.33 -14.43 6.52
CA GLY A 80 -12.29 -13.91 7.49
C GLY A 80 -11.66 -13.15 8.68
N ARG A 81 -10.35 -12.87 8.64
CA ARG A 81 -9.60 -12.12 9.66
C ARG A 81 -9.69 -10.61 9.42
N ILE A 82 -10.92 -10.10 9.40
CA ILE A 82 -11.25 -8.75 8.94
C ILE A 82 -10.53 -7.65 9.74
N ASP A 83 -10.45 -7.76 11.06
CA ASP A 83 -9.79 -6.74 11.89
C ASP A 83 -8.29 -6.62 11.60
N GLU A 84 -7.65 -7.75 11.32
CA GLU A 84 -6.23 -7.78 10.95
C GLU A 84 -6.01 -7.23 9.54
N ALA A 85 -6.90 -7.53 8.59
CA ALA A 85 -6.88 -6.93 7.27
C ALA A 85 -7.01 -5.39 7.36
N LYS A 86 -7.95 -4.88 8.16
CA LYS A 86 -8.11 -3.45 8.41
C LYS A 86 -6.88 -2.82 9.04
N SER A 87 -6.25 -3.50 10.00
CA SER A 87 -5.00 -3.05 10.61
C SER A 87 -3.87 -2.94 9.58
N ALA A 88 -3.75 -3.91 8.68
CA ALA A 88 -2.79 -3.87 7.58
C ALA A 88 -3.06 -2.67 6.64
N LEU A 89 -4.31 -2.43 6.25
CA LEU A 89 -4.66 -1.27 5.42
C LEU A 89 -4.37 0.08 6.10
N LYS A 90 -4.60 0.20 7.41
CA LYS A 90 -4.22 1.41 8.16
C LYS A 90 -2.71 1.65 8.13
N LYS A 91 -1.91 0.58 8.22
CA LYS A 91 -0.45 0.70 8.06
C LYS A 91 -0.03 1.19 6.67
N VAL A 92 -0.77 0.82 5.62
CA VAL A 92 -0.53 1.37 4.27
C VAL A 92 -0.71 2.89 4.25
N ILE A 93 -1.76 3.40 4.89
CA ILE A 93 -1.98 4.86 5.02
C ILE A 93 -0.83 5.49 5.81
N GLU A 94 -0.51 4.95 6.99
CA GLU A 94 0.56 5.44 7.88
C GLU A 94 1.91 5.58 7.16
N TRP A 95 2.23 4.64 6.27
CA TRP A 95 3.49 4.64 5.54
C TRP A 95 3.49 5.57 4.32
N LEU A 96 2.39 5.64 3.57
CA LEU A 96 2.33 6.41 2.32
C LEU A 96 2.02 7.88 2.53
N GLU A 97 1.15 8.22 3.48
CA GLU A 97 0.70 9.60 3.69
C GLU A 97 1.84 10.60 3.97
N PRO A 98 2.91 10.24 4.72
CA PRO A 98 4.05 11.14 4.92
C PRO A 98 4.95 11.34 3.70
N ILE A 99 4.87 10.45 2.69
CA ILE A 99 5.82 10.42 1.57
C ILE A 99 5.21 10.63 0.18
N PHE A 100 3.89 10.62 0.05
CA PHE A 100 3.27 10.54 -1.28
C PHE A 100 3.52 11.80 -2.13
N GLU A 101 3.60 12.98 -1.50
CA GLU A 101 3.85 14.25 -2.20
C GLU A 101 5.29 14.38 -2.72
N GLN A 102 6.20 13.53 -2.22
CA GLN A 102 7.60 13.47 -2.65
C GLN A 102 7.81 12.41 -3.74
N LEU A 103 6.75 11.71 -4.15
CA LEU A 103 6.80 10.80 -5.30
C LEU A 103 6.77 11.60 -6.60
N ASP A 104 7.44 11.09 -7.61
CA ASP A 104 7.49 11.75 -8.91
C ASP A 104 6.42 11.21 -9.87
N LYS A 105 5.82 12.14 -10.63
CA LYS A 105 5.03 11.88 -11.84
C LYS A 105 3.84 10.93 -11.63
N VAL A 106 3.89 9.77 -12.29
CA VAL A 106 2.84 8.75 -12.23
C VAL A 106 2.67 8.19 -10.81
N GLU A 107 3.72 8.20 -9.99
CA GLU A 107 3.69 7.53 -8.69
C GLU A 107 2.96 8.34 -7.62
N ILE A 108 3.06 9.67 -7.66
CA ILE A 108 2.27 10.55 -6.78
C ILE A 108 0.78 10.43 -7.09
N ILE A 109 0.41 10.35 -8.37
CA ILE A 109 -0.98 10.15 -8.79
C ILE A 109 -1.52 8.80 -8.28
N LYS A 110 -0.77 7.71 -8.48
CA LYS A 110 -1.17 6.37 -8.03
C LYS A 110 -1.27 6.26 -6.51
N ALA A 111 -0.31 6.85 -5.78
CA ALA A 111 -0.34 6.86 -4.32
C ALA A 111 -1.51 7.68 -3.77
N CYS A 112 -1.79 8.86 -4.36
CA CYS A 112 -2.93 9.69 -4.00
C CYS A 112 -4.27 8.95 -4.22
N LEU A 113 -4.45 8.26 -5.36
CA LEU A 113 -5.64 7.45 -5.63
C LEU A 113 -5.81 6.31 -4.61
N LEU A 114 -4.72 5.61 -4.26
CA LEU A 114 -4.75 4.55 -3.26
C LEU A 114 -5.14 5.09 -1.88
N LEU A 115 -4.47 6.15 -1.42
CA LEU A 115 -4.76 6.80 -0.15
C LEU A 115 -6.23 7.27 -0.10
N PHE A 116 -6.75 7.83 -1.19
CA PHE A 116 -8.14 8.25 -1.27
C PHE A 116 -9.10 7.08 -1.05
N ARG A 117 -8.90 5.98 -1.78
CA ARG A 117 -9.74 4.77 -1.66
C ARG A 117 -9.72 4.21 -0.25
N LEU A 118 -8.54 4.15 0.38
CA LEU A 118 -8.39 3.69 1.76
C LEU A 118 -9.10 4.63 2.75
N LYS A 119 -9.00 5.94 2.54
CA LYS A 119 -9.73 6.92 3.38
C LYS A 119 -11.24 6.82 3.20
N VAL A 120 -11.74 6.63 1.98
CA VAL A 120 -13.15 6.33 1.72
C VAL A 120 -13.58 5.03 2.43
N TYR A 121 -12.77 3.97 2.32
CA TYR A 121 -13.03 2.70 2.99
C TYR A 121 -13.20 2.87 4.50
N PHE A 122 -12.31 3.64 5.15
CA PHE A 122 -12.39 3.96 6.58
C PHE A 122 -13.29 5.15 6.92
N LYS A 123 -14.11 5.64 5.98
CA LYS A 123 -15.01 6.80 6.16
C LYS A 123 -14.30 8.09 6.61
N ASP A 124 -13.00 8.22 6.37
CA ASP A 124 -12.25 9.47 6.51
C ASP A 124 -12.53 10.39 5.32
N PHE A 125 -13.77 10.89 5.23
CA PHE A 125 -14.20 11.73 4.11
C PHE A 125 -13.50 13.10 4.09
N GLN A 126 -13.07 13.59 5.25
CA GLN A 126 -12.30 14.83 5.33
C GLN A 126 -10.93 14.65 4.69
N GLY A 127 -10.18 13.61 5.05
CA GLY A 127 -8.90 13.33 4.43
C GLY A 127 -9.03 12.93 2.95
N ALA A 128 -10.09 12.20 2.59
CA ALA A 128 -10.40 11.88 1.18
C ALA A 128 -10.67 13.16 0.36
N GLY A 129 -11.42 14.12 0.91
CA GLY A 129 -11.64 15.42 0.25
C GLY A 129 -10.35 16.22 0.04
N GLY A 130 -9.40 16.14 0.98
CA GLY A 130 -8.07 16.72 0.83
C GLY A 130 -7.30 16.14 -0.36
N LEU A 131 -7.31 14.82 -0.52
CA LEU A 131 -6.65 14.12 -1.64
C LEU A 131 -7.34 14.39 -2.98
N MET A 132 -8.67 14.49 -2.99
CA MET A 132 -9.42 14.88 -4.20
C MET A 132 -9.00 16.26 -4.67
N LYS A 133 -8.93 17.23 -3.75
CA LYS A 133 -8.43 18.58 -4.04
C LYS A 133 -6.97 18.57 -4.49
N PHE A 134 -6.12 17.73 -3.90
CA PHE A 134 -4.74 17.57 -4.37
C PHE A 134 -4.72 17.14 -5.85
N MET A 135 -5.47 16.09 -6.20
CA MET A 135 -5.52 15.56 -7.57
C MET A 135 -6.12 16.55 -8.58
N ASP A 136 -7.16 17.29 -8.20
CA ASP A 136 -7.76 18.32 -9.05
C ASP A 136 -6.78 19.46 -9.35
N ASN A 137 -5.86 19.74 -8.41
CA ASN A 137 -4.86 20.79 -8.57
C ASN A 137 -3.55 20.34 -9.25
N TYR A 138 -3.37 19.03 -9.48
CA TYR A 138 -2.11 18.44 -9.92
C TYR A 138 -1.57 19.02 -11.24
N ASP A 139 -2.44 19.28 -12.22
CA ASP A 139 -2.09 19.89 -13.52
C ASP A 139 -3.01 21.07 -13.86
N THR A 140 -3.28 21.94 -12.87
CA THR A 140 -4.17 23.09 -13.06
C THR A 140 -3.68 24.08 -14.12
N GLU A 141 -2.37 24.12 -14.37
CA GLU A 141 -1.77 24.97 -15.39
C GLU A 141 -1.74 24.32 -16.78
N GLY A 142 -2.21 23.07 -16.91
CA GLY A 142 -2.28 22.33 -18.19
C GLY A 142 -0.92 22.14 -18.84
N LYS A 143 0.11 21.91 -18.03
CA LYS A 143 1.51 21.80 -18.46
C LYS A 143 1.87 20.39 -18.88
N LEU A 144 1.10 19.38 -18.47
CA LEU A 144 1.34 18.02 -18.91
C LEU A 144 1.02 17.87 -20.39
N ASP A 145 1.90 17.18 -21.10
CA ASP A 145 1.65 16.74 -22.47
C ASP A 145 0.48 15.74 -22.47
N GLN A 146 -0.55 16.01 -23.26
CA GLN A 146 -1.75 15.18 -23.35
C GLN A 146 -1.47 13.75 -23.86
N GLU A 147 -0.38 13.56 -24.59
CA GLU A 147 0.04 12.24 -25.06
C GLU A 147 0.88 11.49 -24.01
N SER A 148 1.34 12.18 -22.98
CA SER A 148 2.18 11.60 -21.92
C SER A 148 1.43 10.57 -21.09
N GLU A 149 2.19 9.61 -20.57
CA GLU A 149 1.67 8.60 -19.63
C GLU A 149 1.12 9.25 -18.36
N GLU A 150 1.76 10.32 -17.89
CA GLU A 150 1.35 11.04 -16.68
C GLU A 150 -0.04 11.66 -16.83
N PHE A 151 -0.31 12.34 -17.95
CA PHE A 151 -1.62 12.92 -18.23
C PHE A 151 -2.71 11.85 -18.36
N LYS A 152 -2.41 10.72 -19.02
CA LYS A 152 -3.34 9.58 -19.15
C LYS A 152 -3.69 9.00 -17.79
N VAL A 153 -2.68 8.76 -16.95
CA VAL A 153 -2.88 8.23 -15.59
C VAL A 153 -3.64 9.23 -14.72
N LEU A 154 -3.35 10.53 -14.82
CA LEU A 154 -4.08 11.59 -14.11
C LEU A 154 -5.56 11.57 -14.47
N SER A 155 -5.88 11.59 -15.77
CA SER A 155 -7.25 11.62 -16.28
C SER A 155 -8.07 10.42 -15.82
N VAL A 156 -7.51 9.22 -15.92
CA VAL A 156 -8.17 7.99 -15.44
C VAL A 156 -8.33 8.01 -13.92
N SER A 157 -7.32 8.49 -13.19
CA SER A 157 -7.36 8.53 -11.72
C SER A 157 -8.38 9.54 -11.20
N GLN A 158 -8.52 10.72 -11.82
CA GLN A 158 -9.55 11.70 -11.46
C GLN A 158 -10.96 11.13 -11.65
N GLN A 159 -11.21 10.42 -12.76
CA GLN A 159 -12.49 9.73 -12.97
C GLN A 159 -12.73 8.64 -11.92
N ALA A 160 -11.70 7.86 -11.59
CA ALA A 160 -11.78 6.83 -10.57
C ALA A 160 -12.04 7.39 -9.17
N LEU A 161 -11.43 8.52 -8.81
CA LEU A 161 -11.69 9.24 -7.56
C LEU A 161 -13.15 9.67 -7.46
N LYS A 162 -13.65 10.33 -8.51
CA LYS A 162 -15.04 10.80 -8.56
C LYS A 162 -16.02 9.64 -8.43
N LYS A 163 -15.83 8.57 -9.21
CA LYS A 163 -16.67 7.37 -9.12
C LYS A 163 -16.63 6.76 -7.71
N CYS A 164 -15.43 6.59 -7.14
CA CYS A 164 -15.28 6.05 -5.79
C CYS A 164 -15.94 6.94 -4.72
N TYR A 165 -15.93 8.27 -4.89
CA TYR A 165 -16.64 9.19 -4.02
C TYR A 165 -18.16 9.07 -4.16
N ASP A 166 -18.66 9.03 -5.40
CA ASP A 166 -20.10 8.93 -5.68
C ASP A 166 -20.68 7.63 -5.11
N ASP A 167 -19.93 6.53 -5.26
CA ASP A 167 -20.27 5.18 -4.78
C ASP A 167 -19.74 4.89 -3.35
N ARG A 168 -19.26 5.91 -2.61
CA ARG A 168 -18.51 5.75 -1.34
C ARG A 168 -19.19 4.90 -0.27
N GLU A 169 -20.52 4.86 -0.26
CA GLU A 169 -21.27 4.05 0.70
C GLU A 169 -20.99 2.56 0.52
N GLU A 170 -20.89 2.10 -0.73
CA GLU A 170 -20.62 0.70 -1.10
C GLU A 170 -19.17 0.30 -0.83
N TYR A 171 -18.25 1.27 -0.87
CA TYR A 171 -16.83 1.06 -0.60
C TYR A 171 -16.45 1.16 0.87
N SER A 172 -17.40 1.43 1.77
CA SER A 172 -17.12 1.55 3.19
C SER A 172 -16.81 0.20 3.86
N GLU A 173 -16.05 0.25 4.95
CA GLU A 173 -15.65 -0.94 5.72
C GLU A 173 -16.81 -1.76 6.31
N GLU A 174 -18.02 -1.22 6.30
CA GLU A 174 -19.25 -1.89 6.74
C GLU A 174 -19.92 -2.68 5.61
N LYS A 175 -19.78 -2.22 4.37
CA LYS A 175 -20.42 -2.81 3.19
C LYS A 175 -19.47 -3.67 2.36
N LEU A 176 -18.20 -3.29 2.27
CA LEU A 176 -17.19 -4.01 1.51
C LEU A 176 -16.65 -5.21 2.33
N LYS A 177 -17.18 -6.40 2.04
CA LYS A 177 -16.83 -7.65 2.73
C LYS A 177 -15.59 -8.36 2.17
N THR A 178 -15.19 -8.00 0.95
CA THR A 178 -14.00 -8.51 0.25
C THR A 178 -13.36 -7.36 -0.51
N PHE A 179 -12.03 -7.25 -0.49
CA PHE A 179 -11.31 -6.18 -1.19
C PHE A 179 -11.20 -6.42 -2.71
N HIS A 180 -11.57 -7.60 -3.19
CA HIS A 180 -11.73 -7.88 -4.61
C HIS A 180 -13.00 -7.24 -5.14
N LEU A 181 -12.88 -6.45 -6.21
CA LEU A 181 -14.02 -6.03 -7.02
C LEU A 181 -14.64 -7.31 -7.64
N PRO A 182 -15.97 -7.50 -7.60
CA PRO A 182 -16.61 -8.46 -8.50
C PRO A 182 -16.26 -8.08 -9.95
N GLU A 183 -15.91 -9.08 -10.78
CA GLU A 183 -15.74 -8.91 -12.23
C GLU A 183 -16.99 -8.35 -12.91
#